data_AF-A0A661N0C2-F1
#
_entry.id   AF-A0A661N0C2-F1
#
_cell.length_a   1.000
_cell.length_b   1.000
_cell.length_c   1.000
_cell.angle_alpha   90.00
_cell.angle_beta   90.00
_cell.angle_gamma   90.00
#
_symmetry.space_group_name_H-M   'P 1'
#
loop_
_entity.id
_entity.type
_entity.pdbx_description
1 polymer ?
#
loop_
_entity_poly.entity_id
_entity_poly.type
_entity_poly.pdbx_seq_one_letter_code
_entity_poly.pdbx_strand_id
1 'polypeptide(L)'
;AFLLAAGTKGLRRALPHSRVMIHQPLGGYEGQASDIEIHAKEILNTKQRLNEILAEHTGQDVETIRHDTERDKFLSAIEAKDYGIVDQVIAPRKALGVAPAA
;
A
#
# COMPACT_ATOMS: atom_id res chain seq x y z
N ALA A 1 -3.18 -0.07 -1.97
CA ALA A 1 -2.59 -0.24 -0.63
C ALA A 1 -2.18 1.08 0.02
N PHE A 2 -1.51 1.98 -0.69
CA PHE A 2 -0.94 3.21 -0.12
C PHE A 2 -1.93 4.07 0.71
N LEU A 3 -3.04 4.51 0.11
CA LEU A 3 -4.07 5.29 0.82
C LEU A 3 -4.72 4.51 1.98
N LEU A 4 -4.86 3.19 1.82
CA LEU A 4 -5.41 2.31 2.86
C LEU A 4 -4.49 2.26 4.09
N ALA A 5 -3.18 2.15 3.87
CA ALA A 5 -2.17 2.14 4.93
C ALA A 5 -2.05 3.49 5.65
N ALA A 6 -2.27 4.60 4.94
CA ALA A 6 -2.16 5.97 5.45
C ALA A 6 -3.32 6.41 6.35
N GLY A 7 -4.36 5.58 6.53
CA GLY A 7 -5.44 5.86 7.46
C GLY A 7 -4.93 5.93 8.92
N THR A 8 -5.70 6.60 9.79
CA THR A 8 -5.38 6.68 11.22
C THR A 8 -5.18 5.28 11.81
N LYS A 9 -4.05 5.06 12.49
CA LYS A 9 -3.69 3.78 13.11
C LYS A 9 -4.81 3.27 14.02
N GLY A 10 -5.16 1.99 13.88
CA GLY A 10 -6.28 1.34 14.56
C GLY A 10 -7.63 1.43 13.84
N LEU A 11 -7.76 2.29 12.81
CA LEU A 11 -9.00 2.53 12.07
C LEU A 11 -8.96 2.02 10.62
N ARG A 12 -7.87 1.38 10.18
CA ARG A 12 -7.72 0.85 8.82
C ARG A 12 -8.37 -0.53 8.73
N ARG A 13 -9.34 -0.70 7.82
CA ARG A 13 -10.20 -1.88 7.76
C ARG A 13 -10.28 -2.47 6.36
N ALA A 14 -10.34 -3.80 6.27
CA ALA A 14 -10.60 -4.54 5.04
C ALA A 14 -11.70 -5.60 5.27
N LEU A 15 -12.38 -6.01 4.20
CA LEU A 15 -13.32 -7.13 4.24
C LEU A 15 -12.56 -8.47 4.08
N PRO A 16 -13.14 -9.62 4.47
CA PRO A 16 -12.39 -10.89 4.55
C PRO A 16 -11.83 -11.38 3.22
N HIS A 17 -12.47 -11.03 2.11
CA HIS A 17 -12.05 -11.42 0.76
C HIS A 17 -11.39 -10.28 -0.03
N SER A 18 -11.09 -9.15 0.63
CA SER A 18 -10.31 -8.09 -0.01
C SER A 18 -8.92 -8.60 -0.39
N ARG A 19 -8.43 -8.14 -1.53
CA ARG A 19 -7.05 -8.32 -1.99
C ARG A 19 -6.35 -6.97 -1.94
N VAL A 20 -5.16 -6.96 -1.36
CA VAL A 20 -4.31 -5.77 -1.29
C VAL A 20 -3.07 -6.05 -2.13
N MET A 21 -2.70 -5.12 -3.00
CA MET A 21 -1.49 -5.22 -3.80
C MET A 21 -0.60 -4.01 -3.52
N ILE A 22 0.69 -4.27 -3.34
CA ILE A 22 1.76 -3.28 -3.31
C ILE A 22 2.71 -3.53 -4.47
N HIS A 23 3.16 -2.45 -5.10
CA HIS A 23 4.17 -2.48 -6.15
C HIS A 23 4.85 -1.11 -6.26
N GLN A 24 5.94 -1.06 -7.02
CA GLN A 24 6.64 0.16 -7.38
C GLN A 24 5.80 1.03 -8.31
N PRO A 25 6.05 2.36 -8.35
CA PRO A 25 5.42 3.22 -9.36
C PRO A 25 5.83 2.79 -10.77
N LEU A 26 4.91 2.97 -11.72
CA LEU A 26 5.14 2.72 -13.14
C LEU A 26 5.28 4.06 -13.88
N GLY A 27 6.16 4.10 -14.87
CA GLY A 27 6.33 5.24 -15.75
C GLY A 27 6.88 4.81 -17.11
N GLY A 28 6.62 5.62 -18.12
CA GLY A 28 7.14 5.47 -19.46
C GLY A 28 7.34 6.86 -20.05
N TYR A 29 8.48 7.09 -20.68
CA TYR A 29 8.89 8.40 -21.17
C TYR A 29 9.57 8.24 -22.54
N GLU A 30 9.37 9.21 -23.41
CA GLU A 30 10.00 9.34 -24.72
C GLU A 30 10.41 10.79 -24.93
N GLY A 31 11.50 11.03 -25.66
CA GLY A 31 12.00 12.39 -25.89
C GLY A 31 13.51 12.47 -26.02
N GLN A 32 14.07 13.65 -25.80
CA GLN A 32 15.52 13.84 -25.81
C GLN A 32 16.16 13.08 -24.65
N ALA A 33 17.44 12.73 -24.79
CA ALA A 33 18.18 12.03 -23.73
C ALA A 33 18.11 12.76 -22.38
N SER A 34 18.18 14.10 -22.40
CA SER A 34 18.04 14.93 -21.20
C SER A 34 16.67 14.81 -20.53
N ASP A 35 15.59 14.73 -21.31
CA ASP A 35 14.23 14.59 -20.77
C ASP A 35 14.03 13.21 -20.14
N ILE A 36 14.53 12.17 -20.81
CA ILE A 36 14.54 10.79 -20.30
C ILE A 36 15.29 10.74 -18.96
N GLU A 37 16.45 11.40 -18.86
CA GLU A 37 17.22 11.45 -17.62
C GLU A 37 16.48 12.16 -16.48
N ILE A 38 15.84 13.31 -16.76
CA ILE A 38 15.06 14.06 -15.77
C ILE A 38 13.93 13.18 -15.21
N HIS A 39 13.17 12.54 -16.09
CA HIS A 39 12.06 11.69 -15.69
C HIS A 39 12.50 10.40 -14.98
N ALA A 40 13.61 9.80 -15.41
CA ALA A 40 14.19 8.65 -14.73
C ALA A 40 14.61 8.99 -13.28
N LYS A 41 15.20 10.17 -13.05
CA LYS A 41 15.51 10.64 -11.69
C LYS A 41 14.24 10.86 -10.86
N GLU A 42 13.21 11.46 -11.45
CA GLU A 42 11.96 11.75 -10.73
C GLU A 42 11.19 10.48 -10.33
N ILE A 43 11.14 9.47 -11.19
CA ILE A 43 10.47 8.21 -10.83
C ILE A 43 11.25 7.44 -9.74
N LEU A 44 12.58 7.51 -9.74
CA LEU A 44 13.40 6.95 -8.66
C LEU A 44 13.16 7.66 -7.33
N ASN A 45 13.10 9.00 -7.33
CA ASN A 45 12.75 9.80 -6.15
C ASN A 45 11.36 9.46 -5.64
N THR A 46 10.39 9.33 -6.56
CA THR A 46 9.01 8.94 -6.24
C THR A 46 8.98 7.55 -5.61
N LYS A 47 9.68 6.56 -6.21
CA LYS A 47 9.78 5.21 -5.68
C LYS A 47 10.33 5.19 -4.26
N GLN A 48 11.43 5.91 -4.01
CA GLN A 48 12.01 6.03 -2.67
C GLN A 48 11.02 6.62 -1.67
N ARG A 49 10.41 7.77 -2.00
CA ARG A 49 9.47 8.46 -1.12
C ARG A 49 8.25 7.60 -0.78
N LEU A 50 7.69 6.90 -1.76
CA LEU A 50 6.55 6.01 -1.53
C LEU A 50 6.93 4.84 -0.62
N ASN A 51 8.14 4.30 -0.76
CA ASN A 51 8.63 3.23 0.10
C ASN A 51 8.81 3.69 1.55
N GLU A 52 9.40 4.87 1.77
CA GLU A 52 9.57 5.46 3.09
C GLU A 52 8.23 5.70 3.80
N ILE A 53 7.26 6.29 3.11
CA ILE A 53 5.91 6.54 3.67
C ILE A 53 5.19 5.21 3.97
N LEU A 54 5.30 4.23 3.08
CA LEU A 54 4.67 2.93 3.30
C LEU A 54 5.33 2.18 4.47
N ALA A 55 6.65 2.27 4.63
CA ALA A 55 7.38 1.74 5.78
C ALA A 55 6.89 2.38 7.08
N GLU A 56 6.78 3.71 7.13
CA GLU A 56 6.25 4.45 8.29
C GLU A 56 4.86 3.96 8.71
N HIS A 57 3.94 3.84 7.76
CA HIS A 57 2.56 3.44 8.06
C HIS A 57 2.38 1.95 8.37
N THR A 58 3.23 1.09 7.82
CA THR A 58 3.14 -0.37 8.05
C THR A 58 3.94 -0.83 9.26
N GLY A 59 4.98 -0.08 9.65
CA GLY A 59 5.94 -0.50 10.66
C GLY A 59 6.99 -1.50 10.16
N GLN A 60 7.00 -1.80 8.86
CA GLN A 60 8.08 -2.56 8.21
C GLN A 60 9.31 -1.66 8.06
N ASP A 61 10.50 -2.25 8.00
CA ASP A 61 11.68 -1.51 7.57
C ASP A 61 11.62 -1.18 6.07
N VAL A 62 12.33 -0.12 5.67
CA VAL A 62 12.33 0.38 4.28
C VAL A 62 12.89 -0.66 3.29
N GLU A 63 13.84 -1.50 3.70
CA GLU A 63 14.42 -2.53 2.82
C GLU A 63 13.42 -3.65 2.52
N THR A 64 12.64 -4.07 3.52
CA THR A 64 11.51 -4.99 3.34
C THR A 64 10.49 -4.41 2.36
N ILE A 65 10.06 -3.16 2.54
CA ILE A 65 9.15 -2.49 1.60
C ILE A 65 9.75 -2.41 0.19
N ARG A 66 11.04 -2.05 0.07
CA ARG A 66 11.72 -1.95 -1.22
C ARG A 66 11.75 -3.28 -1.95
N HIS A 67 12.07 -4.37 -1.25
CA HIS A 67 12.05 -5.72 -1.80
C HIS A 67 10.64 -6.12 -2.24
N ASP A 68 9.66 -5.90 -1.38
CA ASP A 68 8.30 -6.39 -1.57
C ASP A 68 7.47 -5.58 -2.57
N THR A 69 7.87 -4.34 -2.86
CA THR A 69 7.27 -3.51 -3.91
C THR A 69 7.96 -3.66 -5.27
N GLU A 70 9.10 -4.36 -5.36
CA GLU A 70 9.84 -4.48 -6.62
C GLU A 70 9.01 -5.16 -7.72
N ARG A 71 8.11 -6.06 -7.34
CA ARG A 71 7.10 -6.66 -8.22
C ARG A 71 5.74 -6.58 -7.56
N ASP A 72 4.71 -6.92 -8.31
CA ASP A 72 3.36 -7.03 -7.75
C ASP A 72 3.36 -8.08 -6.63
N LYS A 73 3.19 -7.62 -5.39
CA LYS A 73 2.98 -8.47 -4.22
C LYS A 73 1.52 -8.39 -3.82
N PHE A 74 0.82 -9.51 -3.97
CA PHE A 74 -0.58 -9.63 -3.58
C PHE A 74 -0.72 -10.26 -2.20
N LEU A 75 -1.57 -9.66 -1.39
CA LEU A 75 -1.87 -10.03 -0.02
C LEU A 75 -3.37 -10.27 0.11
N SER A 76 -3.75 -11.32 0.83
CA SER A 76 -5.08 -11.47 1.41
C SER A 76 -5.34 -10.39 2.47
N ALA A 77 -6.59 -10.25 2.91
CA ALA A 77 -6.93 -9.31 3.98
C ALA A 77 -6.18 -9.60 5.30
N ILE A 78 -5.93 -10.89 5.60
CA ILE A 78 -5.18 -11.31 6.79
C ILE A 78 -3.70 -10.98 6.61
N GLU A 79 -3.08 -11.36 5.50
CA GLU A 79 -1.68 -11.01 5.23
C GLU A 79 -1.48 -9.50 5.20
N ALA A 80 -2.42 -8.72 4.68
CA ALA A 80 -2.36 -7.25 4.72
C ALA A 80 -2.45 -6.69 6.14
N LYS A 81 -3.17 -7.36 7.04
CA LYS A 81 -3.21 -7.01 8.47
C LYS A 81 -1.87 -7.30 9.13
N ASP A 82 -1.35 -8.50 8.93
CA ASP A 82 -0.08 -8.95 9.52
C ASP A 82 1.10 -8.14 8.98
N TYR A 83 1.01 -7.69 7.72
CA TYR A 83 1.99 -6.79 7.10
C TYR A 83 1.89 -5.34 7.63
N GLY A 84 0.79 -4.97 8.29
CA GLY A 84 0.58 -3.63 8.86
C GLY A 84 -0.11 -2.63 7.93
N ILE A 85 -0.66 -3.06 6.78
CA ILE A 85 -1.41 -2.19 5.85
C ILE A 85 -2.82 -1.89 6.38
N VAL A 86 -3.44 -2.85 7.07
CA VAL A 86 -4.71 -2.65 7.78
C VAL A 86 -4.59 -3.08 9.23
N ASP A 87 -5.48 -2.57 10.08
CA ASP A 87 -5.50 -2.94 11.49
C ASP A 87 -6.50 -4.09 11.75
N GLN A 88 -7.59 -4.14 10.98
CA GLN A 88 -8.69 -5.07 11.21
C GLN A 88 -9.27 -5.63 9.91
N VAL A 89 -9.54 -6.94 9.92
CA VAL A 89 -10.39 -7.59 8.93
C VAL A 89 -11.78 -7.73 9.53
N ILE A 90 -12.77 -7.01 8.98
CA ILE A 90 -14.10 -6.90 9.57
C ILE A 90 -15.10 -7.82 8.87
N ALA A 91 -16.03 -8.39 9.65
CA ALA A 91 -17.17 -9.15 9.13
C ALA A 91 -18.33 -8.21 8.74
N PRO A 92 -19.28 -8.66 7.90
CA PRO A 92 -20.47 -7.89 7.57
C PRO A 92 -21.23 -7.47 8.84
N ARG A 93 -21.80 -6.25 8.84
CA ARG A 93 -22.51 -5.65 9.99
C ARG A 93 -23.62 -6.55 10.58
N LYS A 94 -24.23 -7.41 9.75
CA LYS A 94 -25.25 -8.40 10.17
C LYS A 94 -24.70 -9.49 11.10
N ALA A 95 -23.41 -9.84 10.96
CA ALA A 95 -22.73 -10.80 11.83
C ALA A 95 -22.18 -10.15 13.12
N LEU A 96 -22.09 -8.81 13.16
CA LEU A 96 -21.57 -8.05 14.30
C LEU A 96 -22.67 -7.64 15.31
N GLY A 97 -23.93 -8.04 15.08
CA GLY A 97 -25.05 -7.73 15.98
C GLY A 97 -25.42 -6.24 16.07
N VAL A 98 -24.85 -5.38 15.20
CA VAL A 98 -25.10 -3.95 15.21
C VAL A 98 -26.25 -3.63 14.25
N ALA A 99 -27.34 -3.09 14.78
CA ALA A 99 -28.48 -2.64 13.98
C ALA A 99 -28.02 -1.64 12.89
N PRO A 100 -28.67 -1.62 11.71
CA PRO A 100 -28.36 -0.62 10.69
C PRO A 100 -28.57 0.78 11.28
N ALA A 101 -27.60 1.67 11.07
CA ALA A 101 -27.78 3.08 11.36
C ALA A 101 -28.90 3.60 10.46
N ALA A 102 -29.91 4.23 11.08
CA ALA A 102 -31.05 4.85 10.42
C ALA A 102 -30.63 5.97 9.47
#